data_AF-A0A9N8JDV1-F1
#
_entry.id   AF-A0A9N8JDV1-F1
#
_cell.length_a   1.000
_cell.length_b   1.000
_cell.length_c   1.000
_cell.angle_alpha   90.00
_cell.angle_beta   90.00
_cell.angle_gamma   90.00
#
_symmetry.space_group_name_H-M   'P 1'
#
loop_
_entity.id
_entity.type
_entity.pdbx_description
1 polymer ?
#
loop_
_entity_poly.entity_id
_entity_poly.type
_entity_poly.pdbx_seq_one_letter_code
_entity_poly.pdbx_strand_id
1 'polypeptide(L)'
;MAVHARLQCEPLDYPKNKTAWLEKLNFDGAGWNSTNRPHGYSHGYTLIGPANALEESNFTCCANETNGVVGDAAIGYWMNYDQSSKIYQNHLSATWIVGRPLNGTFQPANQDYPLWIWPEEPRIFATNCTPIIEQAEAQVIAEVETGTILNYDIITQERNASIAWSDDFLEHRASVDYAGQASHYTLQEENITVSWGNFFWDTLVNSGRSYTILNGPFGSDMIDPTQYRTFNFLARGLNVDFMSFAMLALANNTKETLLEPQRYMELASTTFGVFFKHYASENITRLSGGHIYEPVGDRLPWSLGPVINETNRTLVSTYQGALAEDDQIDTAHPAISATYSIPVEQLVMSPVAVCLCLSILSLLILTTIVMYSTNRSHFKALPRDVDTLASTLAFIHGSDKLLDWAQDGASTKPWYKLRSRKNKLARQQSKRLMAQMGPFKDQDGNDAWGIELVESKRIAHDHEGDQESARKP
;
A
#
# COMPACT_ATOMS: atom_id res chain seq x y z
N MET A 1 -7.68 -14.51 -12.17
CA MET A 1 -7.03 -15.74 -11.69
C MET A 1 -6.34 -15.45 -10.38
N ALA A 2 -6.58 -16.25 -9.35
CA ALA A 2 -5.86 -16.24 -8.08
C ALA A 2 -4.80 -17.35 -8.09
N VAL A 3 -3.67 -17.09 -7.45
CA VAL A 3 -2.54 -18.03 -7.36
C VAL A 3 -2.15 -18.18 -5.90
N HIS A 4 -1.84 -19.40 -5.48
CA HIS A 4 -1.48 -19.77 -4.11
C HIS A 4 -0.29 -20.73 -4.17
N ALA A 5 0.71 -20.52 -3.30
CA ALA A 5 1.83 -21.42 -3.15
C ALA A 5 1.90 -22.00 -1.75
N ARG A 6 2.25 -23.29 -1.67
CA ARG A 6 2.39 -24.03 -0.41
C ARG A 6 3.52 -25.05 -0.52
N LEU A 7 3.96 -25.56 0.63
CA LEU A 7 4.89 -26.68 0.69
C LEU A 7 4.16 -27.95 1.10
N GLN A 8 4.41 -29.04 0.38
CA GLN A 8 4.04 -30.37 0.84
C GLN A 8 5.27 -31.04 1.42
N CYS A 9 5.25 -31.27 2.73
CA CYS A 9 6.40 -31.72 3.50
C CYS A 9 6.17 -33.11 4.12
N GLU A 10 7.26 -33.87 4.23
CA GLU A 10 7.33 -35.13 4.96
C GLU A 10 8.54 -35.11 5.91
N PRO A 11 8.36 -35.51 7.19
CA PRO A 11 9.45 -35.51 8.15
C PRO A 11 10.51 -36.54 7.76
N LEU A 12 11.78 -36.14 7.83
CA LEU A 12 12.89 -37.05 7.69
C LEU A 12 13.07 -37.81 9.00
N ASP A 13 13.19 -39.14 8.91
CA ASP A 13 13.26 -40.03 10.09
C ASP A 13 14.65 -39.99 10.74
N TYR A 14 14.97 -38.85 11.37
CA TYR A 14 16.17 -38.60 12.15
C TYR A 14 16.49 -39.70 13.20
N PRO A 15 15.51 -40.25 13.95
CA PRO A 15 15.77 -41.30 14.94
C PRO A 15 16.43 -42.56 14.37
N LYS A 16 16.22 -42.89 13.09
CA LYS A 16 16.74 -44.12 12.47
C LYS A 16 18.17 -44.02 11.96
N ASN A 17 18.70 -42.81 11.72
CA ASN A 17 20.04 -42.63 11.16
C ASN A 17 20.80 -41.44 11.77
N LYS A 18 20.84 -41.36 13.10
CA LYS A 18 21.51 -40.27 13.84
C LYS A 18 22.97 -40.08 13.43
N THR A 19 23.67 -41.17 13.11
CA THR A 19 25.09 -41.17 12.71
C THR A 19 25.35 -40.50 11.36
N ALA A 20 24.32 -40.23 10.56
CA ALA A 20 24.48 -39.44 9.33
C ALA A 20 24.43 -37.92 9.57
N TRP A 21 24.02 -37.49 10.76
CA TRP A 21 23.77 -36.08 11.10
C TRP A 21 24.62 -35.58 12.27
N LEU A 22 24.97 -36.48 13.19
CA LEU A 22 25.76 -36.18 14.38
C LEU A 22 26.91 -37.16 14.54
N GLU A 23 28.08 -36.62 14.81
CA GLU A 23 29.24 -37.38 15.26
C GLU A 23 29.42 -37.19 16.77
N LYS A 24 29.59 -38.31 17.48
CA LYS A 24 29.97 -38.30 18.89
C LYS A 24 31.49 -38.25 19.01
N LEU A 25 32.01 -37.15 19.55
CA LEU A 25 33.42 -36.93 19.77
C LEU A 25 33.85 -37.55 21.11
N ASN A 26 35.01 -38.21 21.11
CA ASN A 26 35.67 -38.71 22.31
C ASN A 26 36.90 -37.85 22.61
N PHE A 27 36.87 -37.08 23.71
CA PHE A 27 37.97 -36.16 24.07
C PHE A 27 39.16 -36.84 24.72
N ASP A 28 39.05 -38.14 25.04
CA ASP A 28 40.17 -38.97 25.47
C ASP A 28 40.85 -39.67 24.27
N GLY A 29 40.34 -39.45 23.05
CA GLY A 29 40.85 -40.03 21.81
C GLY A 29 42.03 -39.27 21.19
N ALA A 30 42.59 -39.85 20.11
CA ALA A 30 43.63 -39.21 19.32
C ALA A 30 43.10 -37.90 18.69
N GLY A 31 43.86 -36.81 18.81
CA GLY A 31 43.48 -35.47 18.32
C GLY A 31 43.21 -34.45 19.43
N TRP A 32 42.92 -34.90 20.65
CA TRP A 32 42.67 -34.03 21.79
C TRP A 32 43.83 -34.05 22.80
N ASN A 33 44.18 -32.88 23.34
CA ASN A 33 45.23 -32.65 24.30
C ASN A 33 44.74 -31.70 25.41
N SER A 34 45.57 -31.46 26.43
CA SER A 34 45.19 -30.62 27.57
C SER A 34 44.89 -29.16 27.23
N THR A 35 45.32 -28.68 26.06
CA THR A 35 45.20 -27.29 25.61
C THR A 35 44.08 -27.04 24.61
N ASN A 36 43.65 -28.05 23.85
CA ASN A 36 42.61 -27.90 22.82
C ASN A 36 41.29 -28.60 23.18
N ARG A 37 41.27 -29.49 24.19
CA ARG A 37 40.05 -30.17 24.61
C ARG A 37 39.14 -29.25 25.42
N PRO A 38 37.81 -29.40 25.30
CA PRO A 38 36.88 -28.73 26.20
C PRO A 38 37.08 -29.15 27.67
N HIS A 39 37.30 -28.18 28.55
CA HIS A 39 37.51 -28.46 29.98
C HIS A 39 36.25 -29.01 30.66
N GLY A 40 36.39 -30.08 31.42
CA GLY A 40 35.30 -30.66 32.22
C GLY A 40 34.40 -31.65 31.49
N TYR A 41 34.68 -31.96 30.22
CA TYR A 41 33.90 -32.91 29.41
C TYR A 41 34.78 -34.08 28.97
N SER A 42 34.22 -35.28 28.92
CA SER A 42 34.86 -36.47 28.34
C SER A 42 34.45 -36.74 26.89
N HIS A 43 33.31 -36.17 26.47
CA HIS A 43 32.75 -36.34 25.15
C HIS A 43 31.91 -35.12 24.77
N GLY A 44 31.56 -35.05 23.49
CA GLY A 44 30.61 -34.07 22.96
C GLY A 44 30.08 -34.52 21.61
N TYR A 45 29.35 -33.63 20.95
CA TYR A 45 28.68 -33.88 19.68
C TYR A 45 28.98 -32.75 18.71
N THR A 46 29.21 -33.08 17.44
CA THR A 46 29.34 -32.12 16.34
C THR A 46 28.40 -32.51 15.20
N LEU A 47 27.97 -31.52 14.43
CA LEU A 47 27.14 -31.73 13.24
C LEU A 47 28.00 -32.25 12.09
N ILE A 48 27.46 -33.21 11.34
CA ILE A 48 28.07 -33.79 10.14
C ILE A 48 27.01 -33.98 9.03
N GLY A 49 27.48 -34.22 7.81
CA GLY A 49 26.62 -34.53 6.68
C GLY A 49 25.57 -33.44 6.42
N PRO A 50 24.29 -33.79 6.16
CA PRO A 50 23.24 -32.82 5.85
C PRO A 50 22.92 -31.83 6.97
N ALA A 51 23.26 -32.18 8.22
CA ALA A 51 23.11 -31.28 9.37
C ALA A 51 24.16 -30.15 9.35
N ASN A 52 25.29 -30.40 8.69
CA ASN A 52 26.31 -29.42 8.43
C ASN A 52 26.00 -28.69 7.11
N ALA A 53 24.86 -27.99 7.10
CA ALA A 53 24.31 -27.25 5.97
C ALA A 53 25.31 -26.31 5.27
N LEU A 54 26.39 -25.96 5.97
CA LEU A 54 27.47 -25.09 5.53
C LEU A 54 28.75 -25.92 5.59
N GLU A 55 29.16 -26.52 4.46
CA GLU A 55 30.30 -27.45 4.32
C GLU A 55 31.62 -26.98 4.97
N GLU A 56 31.69 -25.71 5.39
CA GLU A 56 32.77 -25.13 6.18
C GLU A 56 32.26 -24.75 7.57
N SER A 57 32.70 -25.52 8.56
CA SER A 57 32.40 -25.45 9.99
C SER A 57 32.87 -24.15 10.69
N ASN A 58 32.74 -23.01 10.04
CA ASN A 58 32.88 -21.70 10.66
C ASN A 58 31.52 -21.22 11.18
N PHE A 59 30.95 -21.98 12.14
CA PHE A 59 29.92 -21.46 13.02
C PHE A 59 30.59 -20.49 14.00
N THR A 60 30.70 -19.21 13.62
CA THR A 60 31.32 -18.15 14.47
C THR A 60 30.37 -17.61 15.56
N CYS A 61 29.23 -18.27 15.75
CA CYS A 61 28.11 -17.88 16.59
C CYS A 61 27.43 -19.22 16.98
N CYS A 62 26.84 -19.46 18.16
CA CYS A 62 25.84 -18.62 18.78
C CYS A 62 25.53 -19.06 20.23
N ALA A 63 26.51 -19.21 21.10
CA ALA A 63 26.20 -19.37 22.52
C ALA A 63 25.40 -18.15 23.00
N ASN A 64 24.18 -18.34 23.53
CA ASN A 64 23.41 -17.24 24.11
C ASN A 64 24.02 -16.88 25.47
N GLU A 65 25.18 -16.23 25.46
CA GLU A 65 25.91 -15.94 26.69
C GLU A 65 25.33 -14.70 27.38
N THR A 66 24.82 -14.90 28.59
CA THR A 66 24.44 -13.81 29.50
C THR A 66 25.21 -13.97 30.80
N ASN A 67 26.03 -12.98 31.17
CA ASN A 67 26.85 -13.01 32.39
C ASN A 67 27.74 -14.27 32.54
N GLY A 68 28.35 -14.76 31.45
CA GLY A 68 29.21 -15.96 31.51
C GLY A 68 28.47 -17.30 31.39
N VAL A 69 27.13 -17.29 31.36
CA VAL A 69 26.32 -18.52 31.24
C VAL A 69 25.88 -18.70 29.80
N VAL A 70 26.30 -19.80 29.18
CA VAL A 70 25.88 -20.18 27.83
C VAL A 70 24.45 -20.71 27.86
N GLY A 71 23.54 -19.99 27.20
CA GLY A 71 22.17 -20.41 26.95
C GLY A 71 22.02 -21.18 25.64
N ASP A 72 20.78 -21.58 25.35
CA ASP A 72 20.46 -22.44 24.22
C ASP A 72 20.62 -21.71 22.87
N ALA A 73 21.12 -22.43 21.88
CA ALA A 73 21.29 -21.97 20.50
C ALA A 73 20.32 -22.71 19.57
N ALA A 74 19.87 -22.00 18.54
CA ALA A 74 19.08 -22.56 17.45
C ALA A 74 19.78 -22.37 16.11
N ILE A 75 19.72 -23.39 15.26
CA ILE A 75 20.24 -23.37 13.89
C ILE A 75 19.11 -23.77 12.94
N GLY A 76 18.95 -23.07 11.83
CA GLY A 76 17.86 -23.32 10.89
C GLY A 76 18.20 -22.98 9.46
N TYR A 77 18.08 -23.95 8.56
CA TYR A 77 18.40 -23.77 7.15
C TYR A 77 17.50 -24.56 6.21
N TRP A 78 17.16 -23.91 5.11
CA TRP A 78 16.49 -24.43 3.94
C TRP A 78 17.53 -24.60 2.83
N MET A 79 17.55 -25.78 2.21
CA MET A 79 18.47 -26.10 1.13
C MET A 79 17.82 -27.03 0.11
N ASN A 80 18.13 -26.83 -1.16
CA ASN A 80 17.74 -27.74 -2.25
C ASN A 80 18.95 -28.40 -2.92
N TYR A 81 20.14 -28.27 -2.33
CA TYR A 81 21.38 -28.81 -2.88
C TYR A 81 21.70 -30.17 -2.24
N ASP A 82 21.79 -31.20 -3.07
CA ASP A 82 22.28 -32.50 -2.65
C ASP A 82 23.82 -32.50 -2.72
N GLN A 83 24.45 -32.48 -1.54
CA GLN A 83 25.92 -32.51 -1.41
C GLN A 83 26.53 -33.79 -2.00
N SER A 84 25.83 -34.92 -1.96
CA SER A 84 26.36 -36.21 -2.39
C SER A 84 26.48 -36.31 -3.90
N SER A 85 25.48 -35.82 -4.62
CA SER A 85 25.44 -35.78 -6.08
C SER A 85 25.89 -34.44 -6.67
N LYS A 86 26.10 -33.42 -5.84
CA LYS A 86 26.45 -32.05 -6.24
C LYS A 86 25.46 -31.42 -7.22
N ILE A 87 24.16 -31.71 -7.05
CA ILE A 87 23.08 -31.20 -7.92
C ILE A 87 22.04 -30.46 -7.09
N TYR A 88 21.41 -29.48 -7.71
CA TYR A 88 20.18 -28.87 -7.18
C TYR A 88 18.99 -29.78 -7.50
N GLN A 89 18.10 -29.92 -6.52
CA GLN A 89 16.88 -30.71 -6.63
C GLN A 89 15.67 -29.79 -6.59
N ASN A 90 14.55 -30.29 -7.12
CA ASN A 90 13.23 -29.66 -6.99
C ASN A 90 12.57 -29.97 -5.64
N HIS A 91 13.38 -30.38 -4.65
CA HIS A 91 12.97 -30.69 -3.30
C HIS A 91 13.78 -29.84 -2.32
N LEU A 92 13.14 -29.42 -1.25
CA LEU A 92 13.72 -28.66 -0.16
C LEU A 92 13.95 -29.57 1.04
N SER A 93 15.20 -29.69 1.45
CA SER A 93 15.56 -30.14 2.78
C SER A 93 15.58 -28.95 3.73
N ALA A 94 14.72 -28.97 4.74
CA ALA A 94 14.69 -27.94 5.78
C ALA A 94 15.05 -28.56 7.13
N THR A 95 15.94 -27.90 7.87
CA THR A 95 16.55 -28.43 9.09
C THR A 95 16.44 -27.42 10.23
N TRP A 96 16.13 -27.90 11.43
CA TRP A 96 16.05 -27.09 12.64
C TRP A 96 16.71 -27.81 13.81
N ILE A 97 17.64 -27.16 14.47
CA ILE A 97 18.49 -27.73 15.51
C ILE A 97 18.43 -26.84 16.73
N VAL A 98 18.19 -27.41 17.90
CA VAL A 98 18.21 -26.69 19.18
C VAL A 98 19.05 -27.46 20.19
N GLY A 99 19.96 -26.77 20.83
CA GLY A 99 20.77 -27.37 21.89
C GLY A 99 21.60 -26.32 22.61
N ARG A 100 22.28 -26.73 23.69
CA ARG A 100 23.17 -25.85 24.45
C ARG A 100 24.61 -26.09 24.03
N PRO A 101 25.21 -25.26 23.16
CA PRO A 101 26.58 -25.44 22.72
C PRO A 101 27.57 -25.09 23.84
N LEU A 102 28.82 -25.49 23.65
CA LEU A 102 29.95 -24.93 24.41
C LEU A 102 30.28 -23.52 23.92
N ASN A 103 30.98 -22.75 24.76
CA ASN A 103 31.47 -21.43 24.37
C ASN A 103 32.68 -21.57 23.45
N GLY A 104 32.64 -20.89 22.30
CA GLY A 104 33.71 -20.89 21.31
C GLY A 104 33.76 -22.16 20.45
N THR A 105 34.85 -22.27 19.68
CA THR A 105 35.14 -23.40 18.82
C THR A 105 36.43 -24.09 19.29
N PHE A 106 36.55 -25.38 19.00
CA PHE A 106 37.62 -26.24 19.50
C PHE A 106 38.28 -26.97 18.34
N GLN A 107 39.59 -26.86 18.19
CA GLN A 107 40.30 -27.45 17.06
C GLN A 107 41.06 -28.72 17.49
N PRO A 108 40.63 -29.91 17.03
CA PRO A 108 41.40 -31.14 17.19
C PRO A 108 42.76 -31.04 16.47
N ALA A 109 43.81 -31.64 17.01
CA ALA A 109 45.15 -31.64 16.40
C ALA A 109 45.23 -32.45 15.09
N ASN A 110 44.24 -33.30 14.82
CA ASN A 110 44.10 -34.11 13.62
C ASN A 110 43.13 -33.49 12.58
N GLN A 111 42.65 -32.26 12.80
CA GLN A 111 41.80 -31.54 11.86
C GLN A 111 42.29 -30.11 11.66
N ASP A 112 42.24 -29.64 10.42
CA ASP A 112 42.71 -28.30 10.05
C ASP A 112 41.66 -27.21 10.29
N TYR A 113 40.46 -27.58 10.76
CA TYR A 113 39.35 -26.69 11.01
C TYR A 113 38.83 -26.81 12.45
N PRO A 114 38.31 -25.71 13.02
CA PRO A 114 37.73 -25.74 14.35
C PRO A 114 36.33 -26.40 14.31
N LEU A 115 36.00 -27.11 15.38
CA LEU A 115 34.70 -27.75 15.60
C LEU A 115 33.84 -26.93 16.55
N TRP A 116 32.53 -26.92 16.27
CA TRP A 116 31.53 -26.44 17.20
C TRP A 116 30.86 -27.62 17.90
N ILE A 117 30.82 -27.57 19.23
CA ILE A 117 30.57 -28.75 20.05
C ILE A 117 29.39 -28.51 20.98
N TRP A 118 28.50 -29.50 21.06
CA TRP A 118 27.53 -29.62 22.13
C TRP A 118 27.99 -30.66 23.15
N PRO A 119 27.92 -30.37 24.47
CA PRO A 119 28.22 -31.35 25.50
C PRO A 119 27.14 -32.44 25.58
N GLU A 120 25.89 -32.11 25.25
CA GLU A 120 24.74 -33.02 25.19
C GLU A 120 24.24 -33.12 23.75
N GLU A 121 23.56 -34.22 23.41
CA GLU A 121 22.99 -34.41 22.07
C GLU A 121 21.97 -33.30 21.76
N PRO A 122 22.17 -32.47 20.71
CA PRO A 122 21.19 -31.45 20.34
C PRO A 122 19.94 -32.11 19.75
N ARG A 123 18.80 -31.43 19.90
CA ARG A 123 17.54 -31.86 19.30
C ARG A 123 17.48 -31.39 17.86
N ILE A 124 17.25 -32.31 16.93
CA ILE A 124 17.21 -32.05 15.50
C ILE A 124 15.86 -32.45 14.94
N PHE A 125 15.25 -31.56 14.16
CA PHE A 125 14.14 -31.85 13.29
C PHE A 125 14.54 -31.54 11.85
N ALA A 126 14.16 -32.40 10.90
CA ALA A 126 14.42 -32.20 9.50
C ALA A 126 13.23 -32.71 8.67
N THR A 127 13.00 -32.08 7.53
CA THR A 127 11.89 -32.40 6.63
C THR A 127 12.34 -32.28 5.19
N ASN A 128 11.72 -33.07 4.31
CA ASN A 128 11.81 -32.90 2.87
C ASN A 128 10.48 -32.32 2.37
N CYS A 129 10.53 -31.28 1.54
CA CYS A 129 9.37 -30.54 1.08
C CYS A 129 9.40 -30.36 -0.44
N THR A 130 8.24 -30.48 -1.08
CA THR A 130 8.07 -30.16 -2.50
C THR A 130 7.22 -28.90 -2.64
N PRO A 131 7.66 -27.90 -3.43
CA PRO A 131 6.86 -26.71 -3.68
C PRO A 131 5.68 -27.03 -4.59
N ILE A 132 4.53 -26.48 -4.25
CA ILE A 132 3.30 -26.59 -5.04
C ILE A 132 2.75 -25.20 -5.25
N ILE A 133 2.47 -24.87 -6.51
CA ILE A 133 1.80 -23.64 -6.90
C ILE A 133 0.51 -24.02 -7.60
N GLU A 134 -0.58 -23.48 -7.07
CA GLU A 134 -1.95 -23.74 -7.47
C GLU A 134 -2.60 -22.45 -7.98
N GLN A 135 -3.47 -22.59 -8.96
CA GLN A 135 -4.25 -21.51 -9.53
C GLN A 135 -5.74 -21.85 -9.50
N ALA A 136 -6.57 -20.81 -9.34
CA ALA A 136 -8.01 -20.90 -9.39
C ALA A 136 -8.61 -19.63 -10.02
N GLU A 137 -9.78 -19.74 -10.61
CA GLU A 137 -10.57 -18.58 -10.99
C GLU A 137 -11.15 -17.92 -9.75
N ALA A 138 -11.14 -16.59 -9.76
CA ALA A 138 -11.62 -15.78 -8.65
C ALA A 138 -12.46 -14.63 -9.20
N GLN A 139 -13.57 -14.35 -8.53
CA GLN A 139 -14.34 -13.14 -8.70
C GLN A 139 -13.79 -12.09 -7.73
N VAL A 140 -13.48 -10.90 -8.24
CA VAL A 140 -12.88 -9.83 -7.44
C VAL A 140 -13.73 -8.58 -7.56
N ILE A 141 -14.00 -7.94 -6.43
CA ILE A 141 -14.60 -6.61 -6.33
C ILE A 141 -13.47 -5.66 -5.95
N ALA A 142 -13.17 -4.71 -6.83
CA ALA A 142 -12.13 -3.72 -6.60
C ALA A 142 -12.68 -2.31 -6.80
N GLU A 143 -12.12 -1.36 -6.05
CA GLU A 143 -12.35 0.06 -6.27
C GLU A 143 -11.65 0.50 -7.55
N VAL A 144 -12.36 1.20 -8.43
CA VAL A 144 -11.86 1.50 -9.78
C VAL A 144 -10.76 2.57 -9.80
N GLU A 145 -10.81 3.55 -8.90
CA GLU A 145 -9.83 4.63 -8.85
C GLU A 145 -8.50 4.19 -8.24
N THR A 146 -8.55 3.38 -7.17
CA THR A 146 -7.36 2.95 -6.43
C THR A 146 -6.85 1.57 -6.84
N GLY A 147 -7.70 0.76 -7.49
CA GLY A 147 -7.41 -0.65 -7.74
C GLY A 147 -7.45 -1.52 -6.48
N THR A 148 -7.85 -0.97 -5.33
CA THR A 148 -7.88 -1.69 -4.06
C THR A 148 -8.93 -2.80 -4.11
N ILE A 149 -8.52 -4.02 -3.76
CA ILE A 149 -9.44 -5.16 -3.66
C ILE A 149 -10.29 -4.98 -2.40
N LEU A 150 -11.61 -4.90 -2.57
CA LEU A 150 -12.60 -4.79 -1.50
C LEU A 150 -13.06 -6.17 -1.03
N ASN A 151 -13.30 -7.08 -1.97
CA ASN A 151 -13.69 -8.46 -1.68
C ASN A 151 -13.26 -9.41 -2.81
N TYR A 152 -13.13 -10.69 -2.52
CA TYR A 152 -12.89 -11.71 -3.52
C TYR A 152 -13.51 -13.05 -3.11
N ASP A 153 -13.92 -13.84 -4.12
CA ASP A 153 -14.44 -15.19 -3.97
C ASP A 153 -13.73 -16.12 -4.94
N ILE A 154 -13.23 -17.26 -4.46
CA ILE A 154 -12.64 -18.31 -5.31
C ILE A 154 -13.77 -19.19 -5.85
N ILE A 155 -13.95 -19.18 -7.17
CA ILE A 155 -15.14 -19.78 -7.83
C ILE A 155 -14.87 -21.18 -8.40
N THR A 156 -13.61 -21.54 -8.61
CA THR A 156 -13.22 -22.89 -9.08
C THR A 156 -12.33 -23.59 -8.09
N GLN A 157 -12.28 -24.92 -8.17
CA GLN A 157 -11.29 -25.70 -7.42
C GLN A 157 -9.87 -25.36 -7.87
N GLU A 158 -8.95 -25.31 -6.90
CA GLU A 158 -7.52 -25.13 -7.09
C GLU A 158 -6.94 -26.25 -7.97
N ARG A 159 -6.08 -25.88 -8.92
CA ARG A 159 -5.36 -26.80 -9.81
C ARG A 159 -3.90 -26.41 -9.88
N ASN A 160 -3.01 -27.38 -10.04
CA ASN A 160 -1.58 -27.10 -10.21
C ASN A 160 -1.33 -26.17 -11.41
N ALA A 161 -0.60 -25.10 -11.19
CA ALA A 161 -0.14 -24.19 -12.22
C ALA A 161 1.12 -24.78 -12.88
N SER A 162 0.96 -25.70 -13.82
CA SER A 162 2.09 -26.40 -14.46
C SER A 162 3.06 -25.44 -15.18
N ILE A 163 2.56 -24.34 -15.73
CA ILE A 163 3.37 -23.31 -16.40
C ILE A 163 4.37 -22.62 -15.46
N ALA A 164 4.13 -22.66 -14.16
CA ALA A 164 5.07 -22.14 -13.15
C ALA A 164 6.40 -22.90 -13.16
N TRP A 165 6.39 -24.15 -13.60
CA TRP A 165 7.50 -25.10 -13.49
C TRP A 165 7.95 -25.65 -14.84
N SER A 166 7.37 -25.17 -15.95
CA SER A 166 7.55 -25.76 -17.27
C SER A 166 8.97 -25.60 -17.83
N ASP A 167 9.56 -24.44 -17.62
CA ASP A 167 10.86 -24.07 -18.19
C ASP A 167 11.87 -23.95 -17.05
N ASP A 168 12.75 -24.93 -16.92
CA ASP A 168 13.79 -25.00 -15.90
C ASP A 168 15.12 -24.55 -16.50
N PHE A 169 15.44 -23.25 -16.36
CA PHE A 169 16.66 -22.61 -16.86
C PHE A 169 17.10 -23.09 -18.25
N LEU A 170 16.16 -23.08 -19.21
CA LEU A 170 16.39 -23.53 -20.56
C LEU A 170 17.42 -22.65 -21.26
N GLU A 171 18.55 -23.23 -21.62
CA GLU A 171 19.60 -22.53 -22.36
C GLU A 171 19.22 -22.35 -23.83
N HIS A 172 19.48 -21.17 -24.37
CA HIS A 172 19.26 -20.85 -25.78
C HIS A 172 20.56 -20.67 -26.54
N ARG A 173 20.52 -21.02 -27.82
CA ARG A 173 21.62 -20.70 -28.72
C ARG A 173 21.68 -19.18 -28.93
N ALA A 174 22.87 -18.58 -28.81
CA ALA A 174 23.07 -17.19 -29.19
C ALA A 174 22.69 -16.99 -30.67
N SER A 175 21.86 -15.97 -30.97
CA SER A 175 21.54 -15.65 -32.36
C SER A 175 22.77 -15.07 -33.07
N VAL A 176 22.88 -15.36 -34.37
CA VAL A 176 24.03 -15.01 -35.21
C VAL A 176 24.24 -13.49 -35.32
N ASP A 177 23.21 -12.70 -35.00
CA ASP A 177 23.24 -11.23 -35.07
C ASP A 177 23.85 -10.58 -33.82
N TYR A 178 23.88 -11.26 -32.66
CA TYR A 178 24.50 -10.75 -31.43
C TYR A 178 25.97 -11.22 -31.29
N ALA A 179 26.25 -12.43 -31.76
CA ALA A 179 27.60 -12.98 -31.76
C ALA A 179 28.39 -12.47 -32.98
N GLY A 180 28.93 -11.26 -32.88
CA GLY A 180 30.08 -10.87 -33.68
C GLY A 180 31.15 -11.97 -33.59
N GLN A 181 31.31 -12.73 -34.67
CA GLN A 181 32.41 -13.63 -34.99
C GLN A 181 33.13 -14.28 -33.78
N ALA A 182 32.69 -15.49 -33.43
CA ALA A 182 33.48 -16.50 -32.72
C ALA A 182 34.32 -16.01 -31.52
N SER A 183 33.66 -15.65 -30.42
CA SER A 183 34.34 -15.55 -29.12
C SER A 183 34.11 -16.83 -28.33
N HIS A 184 35.19 -17.61 -28.20
CA HIS A 184 35.31 -18.81 -27.42
C HIS A 184 34.97 -18.57 -25.94
N TYR A 185 34.16 -19.47 -25.36
CA TYR A 185 34.18 -19.94 -23.97
C TYR A 185 34.79 -18.98 -22.94
N THR A 186 34.06 -17.92 -22.61
CA THR A 186 34.18 -17.22 -21.33
C THR A 186 32.74 -16.85 -20.93
N LEU A 187 32.40 -17.00 -19.65
CA LEU A 187 31.06 -16.83 -19.06
C LEU A 187 30.46 -15.43 -19.33
N GLN A 188 30.00 -15.17 -20.55
CA GLN A 188 29.41 -13.91 -20.96
C GLN A 188 28.09 -14.22 -21.68
N GLU A 189 27.00 -14.01 -20.95
CA GLU A 189 25.62 -13.87 -21.44
C GLU A 189 25.06 -15.11 -22.13
N GLU A 190 24.81 -16.17 -21.35
CA GLU A 190 23.91 -17.24 -21.80
C GLU A 190 22.47 -16.74 -21.73
N ASN A 191 21.77 -16.76 -22.86
CA ASN A 191 20.35 -16.45 -22.89
C ASN A 191 19.58 -17.65 -22.32
N ILE A 192 18.82 -17.41 -21.26
CA ILE A 192 18.10 -18.46 -20.53
C ILE A 192 16.63 -18.07 -20.44
N THR A 193 15.74 -19.04 -20.65
CA THR A 193 14.32 -18.91 -20.32
C THR A 193 14.03 -19.72 -19.06
N VAL A 194 13.33 -19.11 -18.11
CA VAL A 194 12.99 -19.76 -16.84
C VAL A 194 11.55 -19.39 -16.47
N SER A 195 10.77 -20.39 -16.08
CA SER A 195 9.43 -20.16 -15.55
C SER A 195 9.50 -19.48 -14.19
N TRP A 196 8.53 -18.61 -13.92
CA TRP A 196 8.48 -17.80 -12.70
C TRP A 196 8.47 -18.62 -11.40
N GLY A 197 7.97 -19.86 -11.40
CA GLY A 197 8.02 -20.76 -10.25
C GLY A 197 9.44 -21.28 -9.97
N ASN A 198 10.16 -21.71 -11.01
CA ASN A 198 11.57 -22.10 -10.90
C ASN A 198 12.44 -20.93 -10.42
N PHE A 199 12.22 -19.73 -10.98
CA PHE A 199 12.95 -18.54 -10.58
C PHE A 199 12.66 -18.13 -9.13
N PHE A 200 11.39 -18.11 -8.71
CA PHE A 200 11.03 -17.86 -7.31
C PHE A 200 11.64 -18.88 -6.35
N TRP A 201 11.57 -20.17 -6.71
CA TRP A 201 12.10 -21.25 -5.91
C TRP A 201 13.60 -21.12 -5.68
N ASP A 202 14.35 -20.96 -6.76
CA ASP A 202 15.80 -20.86 -6.72
C ASP A 202 16.24 -19.61 -5.93
N THR A 203 15.64 -18.45 -6.24
CA THR A 203 15.95 -17.20 -5.53
C THR A 203 15.65 -17.29 -4.04
N LEU A 204 14.53 -17.88 -3.64
CA LEU A 204 14.16 -18.03 -2.23
C LEU A 204 15.17 -18.93 -1.50
N VAL A 205 15.40 -20.14 -1.98
CA VAL A 205 16.21 -21.16 -1.28
C VAL A 205 17.70 -20.82 -1.32
N ASN A 206 18.20 -20.26 -2.42
CA ASN A 206 19.63 -20.00 -2.60
C ASN A 206 20.08 -18.58 -2.24
N SER A 207 19.17 -17.68 -1.87
CA SER A 207 19.51 -16.32 -1.39
C SER A 207 20.54 -16.32 -0.25
N GLY A 208 20.40 -17.24 0.72
CA GLY A 208 21.32 -17.38 1.86
C GLY A 208 22.72 -17.90 1.52
N ARG A 209 22.93 -18.36 0.28
CA ARG A 209 24.18 -18.93 -0.25
C ARG A 209 24.83 -18.04 -1.32
N SER A 210 24.59 -16.72 -1.29
CA SER A 210 25.18 -15.76 -2.23
C SER A 210 26.70 -15.91 -2.43
N TYR A 211 27.44 -16.41 -1.41
CA TYR A 211 28.85 -16.79 -1.52
C TYR A 211 29.16 -17.76 -2.67
N THR A 212 28.42 -18.87 -2.75
CA THR A 212 28.67 -19.95 -3.72
C THR A 212 28.31 -19.50 -5.14
N ILE A 213 27.29 -18.65 -5.27
CA ILE A 213 26.83 -18.10 -6.56
C ILE A 213 27.82 -17.07 -7.11
N LEU A 214 28.36 -16.19 -6.26
CA LEU A 214 29.24 -15.10 -6.70
C LEU A 214 30.70 -15.53 -6.98
N ASN A 215 31.18 -16.61 -6.36
CA ASN A 215 32.55 -17.13 -6.56
C ASN A 215 32.65 -18.28 -7.57
N GLY A 216 31.54 -18.62 -8.24
CA GLY A 216 31.40 -19.79 -9.11
C GLY A 216 32.31 -19.93 -10.35
N PRO A 217 33.23 -18.99 -10.69
CA PRO A 217 34.25 -19.33 -11.68
C PRO A 217 35.70 -18.97 -11.32
N PHE A 218 35.99 -18.32 -10.20
CA PHE A 218 37.37 -17.91 -9.88
C PHE A 218 37.80 -18.51 -8.55
N GLY A 219 38.65 -19.54 -8.64
CA GLY A 219 39.33 -20.16 -7.51
C GLY A 219 40.24 -19.18 -6.77
N SER A 220 39.66 -18.27 -5.99
CA SER A 220 40.37 -17.48 -5.01
C SER A 220 40.28 -18.19 -3.66
N ASP A 221 41.34 -18.89 -3.30
CA ASP A 221 41.47 -19.75 -2.10
C ASP A 221 41.45 -19.00 -0.74
N MET A 222 41.17 -17.69 -0.70
CA MET A 222 41.16 -16.96 0.57
C MET A 222 40.20 -15.78 0.54
N ILE A 223 38.92 -16.01 0.79
CA ILE A 223 38.01 -14.94 1.26
C ILE A 223 37.06 -15.50 2.33
N ASP A 224 36.93 -14.74 3.42
CA ASP A 224 36.16 -15.06 4.63
C ASP A 224 34.69 -15.41 4.30
N PRO A 225 34.24 -16.67 4.51
CA PRO A 225 32.85 -17.10 4.26
C PRO A 225 31.81 -16.36 5.09
N THR A 226 32.22 -15.58 6.10
CA THR A 226 31.32 -14.78 6.93
C THR A 226 30.90 -13.47 6.27
N GLN A 227 31.65 -12.96 5.27
CA GLN A 227 31.36 -11.69 4.58
C GLN A 227 30.26 -11.80 3.51
N TYR A 228 29.89 -13.01 3.10
CA TYR A 228 28.96 -13.26 1.98
C TYR A 228 27.66 -13.95 2.40
N ARG A 229 27.30 -13.84 3.68
CA ARG A 229 26.07 -14.37 4.30
C ARG A 229 25.02 -13.26 4.44
N THR A 230 24.83 -12.46 3.40
CA THR A 230 24.04 -11.21 3.41
C THR A 230 22.60 -11.39 3.90
N PHE A 231 22.04 -12.60 3.73
CA PHE A 231 20.64 -12.91 4.10
C PHE A 231 20.50 -13.92 5.25
N ASN A 232 21.58 -14.19 6.01
CA ASN A 232 21.53 -15.04 7.20
C ASN A 232 21.56 -14.20 8.48
N PHE A 233 20.76 -14.57 9.47
CA PHE A 233 20.76 -13.95 10.79
C PHE A 233 21.71 -14.67 11.74
N LEU A 234 22.82 -14.00 12.04
CA LEU A 234 23.80 -14.41 13.03
C LEU A 234 23.63 -13.55 14.29
N ALA A 235 22.93 -14.08 15.29
CA ALA A 235 22.69 -13.40 16.56
C ALA A 235 22.99 -14.32 17.76
N ARG A 236 23.08 -13.76 18.96
CA ARG A 236 23.31 -14.56 20.19
C ARG A 236 22.23 -15.62 20.32
N GLY A 237 22.61 -16.90 20.33
CA GLY A 237 21.64 -18.00 20.39
C GLY A 237 20.95 -18.37 19.08
N LEU A 238 21.30 -17.78 17.94
CA LEU A 238 20.56 -17.97 16.69
C LEU A 238 21.45 -17.89 15.44
N ASN A 239 21.43 -18.96 14.63
CA ASN A 239 22.06 -19.01 13.32
C ASN A 239 21.09 -19.54 12.27
N VAL A 240 20.43 -18.64 11.54
CA VAL A 240 19.30 -19.03 10.69
C VAL A 240 19.30 -18.30 9.35
N ASP A 241 18.78 -18.92 8.32
CA ASP A 241 18.40 -18.21 7.09
C ASP A 241 17.13 -17.36 7.28
N PHE A 242 16.79 -16.58 6.25
CA PHE A 242 15.63 -15.69 6.28
C PHE A 242 14.31 -16.44 6.50
N MET A 243 14.16 -17.63 5.89
CA MET A 243 12.96 -18.46 5.97
C MET A 243 12.77 -19.01 7.39
N SER A 244 13.83 -19.59 7.96
CA SER A 244 13.82 -20.15 9.32
C SER A 244 13.68 -19.04 10.37
N PHE A 245 14.22 -17.85 10.12
CA PHE A 245 13.97 -16.67 10.95
C PHE A 245 12.49 -16.25 10.93
N ALA A 246 11.88 -16.18 9.75
CA ALA A 246 10.46 -15.88 9.62
C ALA A 246 9.59 -16.92 10.32
N MET A 247 9.92 -18.21 10.18
CA MET A 247 9.25 -19.30 10.91
C MET A 247 9.38 -19.13 12.43
N LEU A 248 10.56 -18.75 12.93
CA LEU A 248 10.78 -18.49 14.35
C LEU A 248 9.94 -17.32 14.85
N ALA A 249 9.82 -16.25 14.06
CA ALA A 249 8.97 -15.11 14.38
C ALA A 249 7.48 -15.52 14.43
N LEU A 250 7.01 -16.33 13.47
CA LEU A 250 5.65 -16.89 13.46
C LEU A 250 5.41 -17.86 14.64
N ALA A 251 6.47 -18.50 15.15
CA ALA A 251 6.45 -19.34 16.34
C ALA A 251 6.61 -18.53 17.65
N ASN A 252 6.40 -17.22 17.62
CA ASN A 252 6.55 -16.32 18.77
C ASN A 252 7.93 -16.43 19.44
N ASN A 253 8.97 -16.59 18.64
CA ASN A 253 10.38 -16.76 19.05
C ASN A 253 10.65 -17.96 19.97
N THR A 254 9.76 -18.96 19.99
CA THR A 254 9.94 -20.18 20.78
C THR A 254 10.68 -21.22 19.94
N LYS A 255 11.93 -21.51 20.30
CA LYS A 255 12.83 -22.39 19.52
C LYS A 255 12.33 -23.83 19.50
N GLU A 256 11.68 -24.26 20.57
CA GLU A 256 11.22 -25.62 20.78
C GLU A 256 10.01 -25.96 19.90
N THR A 257 9.19 -24.96 19.56
CA THR A 257 8.00 -25.11 18.70
C THR A 257 8.37 -25.62 17.31
N LEU A 258 9.53 -25.23 16.79
CA LEU A 258 10.03 -25.66 15.49
C LEU A 258 10.65 -27.07 15.50
N LEU A 259 10.70 -27.74 16.66
CA LEU A 259 11.04 -29.16 16.74
C LEU A 259 9.81 -30.07 16.64
N GLU A 260 8.60 -29.50 16.68
CA GLU A 260 7.35 -30.25 16.53
C GLU A 260 7.04 -30.44 15.04
N PRO A 261 6.97 -31.69 14.52
CA PRO A 261 6.91 -31.92 13.08
C PRO A 261 5.72 -31.23 12.40
N GLN A 262 4.52 -31.39 12.95
CA GLN A 262 3.30 -30.81 12.37
C GLN A 262 3.38 -29.29 12.36
N ARG A 263 3.82 -28.69 13.47
CA ARG A 263 3.90 -27.23 13.58
C ARG A 263 4.96 -26.65 12.67
N TYR A 264 6.10 -27.31 12.54
CA TYR A 264 7.15 -26.91 11.60
C TYR A 264 6.64 -26.91 10.17
N MET A 265 5.97 -27.98 9.72
CA MET A 265 5.45 -28.09 8.35
C MET A 265 4.39 -27.04 8.05
N GLU A 266 3.46 -26.78 8.98
CA GLU A 266 2.47 -25.70 8.87
C GLU A 266 3.14 -24.33 8.72
N LEU A 267 4.12 -24.03 9.57
CA LEU A 267 4.85 -22.77 9.54
C LEU A 267 5.70 -22.63 8.29
N ALA A 268 6.37 -23.70 7.84
CA ALA A 268 7.14 -23.70 6.61
C ALA A 268 6.27 -23.40 5.40
N SER A 269 5.11 -24.08 5.28
CA SER A 269 4.16 -23.83 4.20
C SER A 269 3.60 -22.40 4.25
N THR A 270 3.29 -21.90 5.44
CA THR A 270 2.81 -20.51 5.63
C THR A 270 3.87 -19.51 5.19
N THR A 271 5.11 -19.68 5.66
CA THR A 271 6.26 -18.84 5.30
C THR A 271 6.45 -18.82 3.79
N PHE A 272 6.52 -19.99 3.13
CA PHE A 272 6.65 -20.10 1.68
C PHE A 272 5.54 -19.37 0.93
N GLY A 273 4.27 -19.57 1.34
CA GLY A 273 3.12 -18.91 0.72
C GLY A 273 3.13 -17.38 0.91
N VAL A 274 3.61 -16.87 2.05
CA VAL A 274 3.75 -15.42 2.28
C VAL A 274 4.83 -14.83 1.37
N PHE A 275 6.00 -15.46 1.27
CA PHE A 275 7.05 -15.04 0.35
C PHE A 275 6.57 -15.02 -1.10
N PHE A 276 5.90 -16.09 -1.51
CA PHE A 276 5.35 -16.19 -2.85
C PHE A 276 4.30 -15.11 -3.10
N LYS A 277 3.42 -14.84 -2.13
CA LYS A 277 2.43 -13.77 -2.25
C LYS A 277 3.09 -12.41 -2.49
N HIS A 278 4.18 -12.11 -1.77
CA HIS A 278 4.93 -10.88 -1.98
C HIS A 278 5.60 -10.84 -3.36
N TYR A 279 6.26 -11.93 -3.75
CA TYR A 279 6.87 -12.07 -5.08
C TYR A 279 5.84 -11.89 -6.20
N ALA A 280 4.71 -12.60 -6.13
CA ALA A 280 3.64 -12.51 -7.10
C ALA A 280 3.01 -11.11 -7.20
N SER A 281 2.98 -10.35 -6.09
CA SER A 281 2.30 -9.06 -5.99
C SER A 281 3.22 -7.85 -6.17
N GLU A 282 4.51 -8.05 -6.36
CA GLU A 282 5.48 -6.96 -6.40
C GLU A 282 5.38 -6.17 -7.71
N ASN A 283 5.16 -4.86 -7.58
CA ASN A 283 5.24 -3.87 -8.66
C ASN A 283 4.48 -4.23 -9.95
N ILE A 284 3.30 -4.85 -9.81
CA ILE A 284 2.49 -5.23 -10.97
C ILE A 284 1.91 -3.97 -11.62
N THR A 285 2.21 -3.76 -12.91
CA THR A 285 1.55 -2.73 -13.71
C THR A 285 1.00 -3.32 -15.01
N ARG A 286 0.05 -2.62 -15.64
CA ARG A 286 -0.50 -3.05 -16.94
C ARG A 286 0.53 -3.01 -18.07
N LEU A 287 1.60 -2.23 -17.92
CA LEU A 287 2.61 -2.01 -18.95
C LEU A 287 3.82 -2.94 -18.81
N SER A 288 4.29 -3.12 -17.57
CA SER A 288 5.47 -3.96 -17.28
C SER A 288 5.10 -5.39 -16.91
N GLY A 289 3.83 -5.67 -16.63
CA GLY A 289 3.45 -6.88 -15.93
C GLY A 289 3.99 -6.88 -14.49
N GLY A 290 4.28 -8.07 -13.97
CA GLY A 290 4.96 -8.33 -12.70
C GLY A 290 5.72 -9.65 -12.79
N HIS A 291 6.26 -10.14 -11.68
CA HIS A 291 7.11 -11.34 -11.70
C HIS A 291 6.42 -12.62 -12.22
N ILE A 292 5.10 -12.74 -12.03
CA ILE A 292 4.31 -13.89 -12.49
C ILE A 292 3.26 -13.52 -13.55
N TYR A 293 3.24 -12.26 -13.99
CA TYR A 293 2.21 -11.73 -14.88
C TYR A 293 2.86 -11.02 -16.06
N GLU A 294 2.56 -11.46 -17.27
CA GLU A 294 3.05 -10.83 -18.48
C GLU A 294 1.98 -9.89 -19.09
N PRO A 295 2.39 -8.81 -19.77
CA PRO A 295 1.47 -8.00 -20.55
C PRO A 295 0.78 -8.82 -21.64
N VAL A 296 -0.46 -8.42 -21.99
CA VAL A 296 -1.23 -9.13 -23.01
C VAL A 296 -0.55 -9.00 -24.38
N GLY A 297 -0.19 -10.13 -24.98
CA GLY A 297 0.47 -10.20 -26.28
C GLY A 297 1.98 -9.96 -26.24
N ASP A 298 2.58 -9.95 -25.05
CA ASP A 298 4.04 -9.94 -24.92
C ASP A 298 4.63 -11.24 -25.46
N ARG A 299 5.85 -11.16 -26.00
CA ARG A 299 6.53 -12.30 -26.62
C ARG A 299 7.99 -12.27 -26.26
N LEU A 300 8.59 -13.47 -26.17
CA LEU A 300 10.03 -13.58 -26.03
C LEU A 300 10.73 -12.81 -27.17
N PRO A 301 11.88 -12.16 -26.89
CA PRO A 301 12.62 -11.43 -27.90
C PRO A 301 12.94 -12.31 -29.11
N TRP A 302 12.67 -11.81 -30.33
CA TRP A 302 12.96 -12.53 -31.58
C TRP A 302 14.44 -12.91 -31.74
N SER A 303 15.34 -12.22 -31.03
CA SER A 303 16.78 -12.46 -31.01
C SER A 303 17.18 -13.67 -30.14
N LEU A 304 16.25 -14.26 -29.41
CA LEU A 304 16.44 -15.47 -28.63
C LEU A 304 16.45 -16.67 -29.57
N GLY A 305 17.57 -17.39 -29.67
CA GLY A 305 17.67 -18.58 -30.52
C GLY A 305 16.88 -19.78 -29.95
N PRO A 306 16.88 -20.94 -30.63
CA PRO A 306 16.19 -22.12 -30.12
C PRO A 306 16.84 -22.66 -28.84
N VAL A 307 16.04 -23.35 -28.02
CA VAL A 307 16.53 -24.07 -26.84
C VAL A 307 17.50 -25.16 -27.27
N ILE A 308 18.65 -25.26 -26.61
CA ILE A 308 19.66 -26.29 -26.86
C ILE A 308 19.52 -27.44 -25.86
N ASN A 309 20.02 -28.62 -26.25
CA ASN A 309 20.01 -29.77 -25.36
C ASN A 309 21.13 -29.63 -24.31
N GLU A 310 20.78 -29.71 -23.02
CA GLU A 310 21.73 -29.65 -21.90
C GLU A 310 22.88 -30.65 -22.03
N THR A 311 22.58 -31.89 -22.44
CA THR A 311 23.58 -32.96 -22.56
C THR A 311 24.45 -32.80 -23.81
N ASN A 312 23.94 -32.13 -24.84
CA ASN A 312 24.66 -31.89 -26.08
C ASN A 312 24.33 -30.51 -26.63
N ARG A 313 25.06 -29.50 -26.13
CA ARG A 313 24.94 -28.06 -26.43
C ARG A 313 25.08 -27.69 -27.92
N THR A 314 25.33 -28.65 -28.80
CA THR A 314 25.37 -28.47 -30.27
C THR A 314 24.05 -28.79 -30.96
N LEU A 315 23.15 -29.51 -30.29
CA LEU A 315 21.85 -29.93 -30.83
C LEU A 315 20.73 -29.07 -30.26
N VAL A 316 19.74 -28.80 -31.11
CA VAL A 316 18.49 -28.16 -30.70
C VAL A 316 17.66 -29.16 -29.89
N SER A 317 17.12 -28.70 -28.75
CA SER A 317 16.22 -29.49 -27.92
C SER A 317 14.91 -29.79 -28.65
N THR A 318 14.30 -30.94 -28.36
CA THR A 318 12.95 -31.24 -28.86
C THR A 318 11.87 -30.45 -28.12
N TYR A 319 12.16 -30.04 -26.89
CA TYR A 319 11.35 -29.13 -26.10
C TYR A 319 11.85 -27.70 -26.31
N GLN A 320 10.96 -26.80 -26.75
CA GLN A 320 11.29 -25.39 -27.02
C GLN A 320 10.68 -24.43 -25.99
N GLY A 321 10.27 -24.95 -24.82
CA GLY A 321 9.64 -24.16 -23.76
C GLY A 321 8.13 -24.02 -23.92
N ALA A 322 7.48 -23.51 -22.87
CA ALA A 322 6.02 -23.35 -22.82
C ALA A 322 5.49 -22.27 -23.79
N LEU A 323 6.34 -21.34 -24.23
CA LEU A 323 5.96 -20.26 -25.14
C LEU A 323 6.15 -20.60 -26.63
N ALA A 324 6.81 -21.72 -26.95
CA ALA A 324 6.85 -22.22 -28.33
C ALA A 324 5.51 -22.83 -28.79
N GLU A 325 4.59 -23.11 -27.86
CA GLU A 325 3.21 -23.50 -28.16
C GLU A 325 2.33 -22.29 -28.54
N ASP A 326 2.75 -21.05 -28.28
CA ASP A 326 1.95 -19.83 -28.56
C ASP A 326 1.96 -19.41 -30.05
N ASP A 327 2.81 -20.02 -30.88
CA ASP A 327 2.68 -19.92 -32.35
C ASP A 327 1.43 -20.68 -32.87
N GLN A 328 0.79 -21.49 -32.04
CA GLN A 328 -0.47 -22.15 -32.28
C GLN A 328 -1.41 -22.03 -31.07
N ILE A 329 -2.15 -20.93 -30.90
CA ILE A 329 -3.61 -20.88 -30.63
C ILE A 329 -4.04 -19.53 -30.01
N ASP A 330 -5.09 -18.98 -30.62
CA ASP A 330 -6.02 -17.95 -30.13
C ASP A 330 -5.51 -16.51 -29.89
N THR A 331 -5.78 -15.69 -30.91
CA THR A 331 -6.07 -14.25 -30.80
C THR A 331 -7.32 -13.94 -29.94
N ALA A 332 -7.86 -14.91 -29.21
CA ALA A 332 -8.94 -14.71 -28.27
C ALA A 332 -8.39 -14.08 -27.00
N HIS A 333 -8.37 -12.74 -26.99
CA HIS A 333 -8.26 -11.98 -25.76
C HIS A 333 -9.24 -12.57 -24.74
N PRO A 334 -8.79 -13.03 -23.55
CA PRO A 334 -9.71 -13.56 -22.56
C PRO A 334 -10.72 -12.46 -22.22
N ALA A 335 -11.97 -12.64 -22.64
CA ALA A 335 -13.02 -11.68 -22.44
C ALA A 335 -13.43 -11.71 -20.95
N ILE A 336 -12.86 -10.81 -20.16
CA ILE A 336 -13.21 -10.67 -18.75
C ILE A 336 -14.54 -9.90 -18.66
N SER A 337 -15.57 -10.56 -18.15
CA SER A 337 -16.85 -9.91 -17.85
C SER A 337 -16.71 -9.07 -16.58
N ALA A 338 -16.54 -7.76 -16.74
CA ALA A 338 -16.48 -6.82 -15.62
C ALA A 338 -17.82 -6.08 -15.47
N THR A 339 -18.34 -6.01 -14.24
CA THR A 339 -19.51 -5.18 -13.93
C THR A 339 -19.04 -3.91 -13.24
N TYR A 340 -19.32 -2.76 -13.85
CA TYR A 340 -18.99 -1.45 -13.29
C TYR A 340 -20.23 -0.87 -12.61
N SER A 341 -20.15 -0.62 -11.30
CA SER A 341 -21.24 -0.02 -10.53
C SER A 341 -20.87 1.40 -10.14
N ILE A 342 -21.72 2.37 -10.52
CA ILE A 342 -21.55 3.79 -10.18
C ILE A 342 -22.68 4.14 -9.20
N PRO A 343 -22.37 4.66 -8.00
CA PRO A 343 -23.41 5.21 -7.13
C PRO A 343 -24.01 6.44 -7.81
N VAL A 344 -25.29 6.38 -8.17
CA VAL A 344 -26.02 7.55 -8.67
C VAL A 344 -26.73 8.19 -7.48
N GLU A 345 -26.24 9.36 -7.05
CA GLU A 345 -26.99 10.20 -6.13
C GLU A 345 -28.17 10.83 -6.87
N GLN A 346 -29.32 10.15 -6.84
CA GLN A 346 -30.54 10.70 -7.41
C GLN A 346 -31.21 11.60 -6.37
N LEU A 347 -31.33 12.89 -6.69
CA LEU A 347 -32.11 13.82 -5.88
C LEU A 347 -33.61 13.48 -6.04
N VAL A 348 -34.12 12.59 -5.20
CA VAL A 348 -35.54 12.24 -5.17
C VAL A 348 -36.31 13.37 -4.48
N MET A 349 -36.73 14.38 -5.25
CA MET A 349 -37.65 15.38 -4.73
C MET A 349 -39.06 14.79 -4.63
N SER A 350 -39.66 14.91 -3.44
CA SER A 350 -41.05 14.51 -3.21
C SER A 350 -41.99 15.30 -4.15
N PRO A 351 -42.85 14.63 -4.93
CA PRO A 351 -43.82 15.30 -5.80
C PRO A 351 -44.72 16.28 -5.05
N VAL A 352 -45.01 15.98 -3.78
CA VAL A 352 -45.82 16.82 -2.90
C VAL A 352 -45.13 18.15 -2.59
N ALA A 353 -43.82 18.11 -2.34
CA ALA A 353 -43.04 19.32 -2.05
C ALA A 353 -43.00 20.26 -3.27
N VAL A 354 -42.88 19.71 -4.48
CA VAL A 354 -42.90 20.49 -5.73
C VAL A 354 -44.26 21.18 -5.93
N CYS A 355 -45.37 20.45 -5.75
CA CYS A 355 -46.71 21.02 -5.87
C CYS A 355 -46.98 22.12 -4.82
N LEU A 356 -46.54 21.93 -3.58
CA LEU A 356 -46.66 22.95 -2.52
C LEU A 356 -45.87 24.21 -2.87
N CYS A 357 -44.61 24.07 -3.30
CA CYS A 357 -43.78 25.21 -3.71
C CYS A 357 -44.42 25.98 -4.87
N LEU A 358 -44.90 25.29 -5.90
CA LEU A 358 -45.58 25.93 -7.03
C LEU A 358 -46.88 26.65 -6.63
N SER A 359 -47.62 26.09 -5.67
CA SER A 359 -48.86 26.69 -5.16
C SER A 359 -48.58 27.95 -4.33
N ILE A 360 -47.55 27.94 -3.49
CA ILE A 360 -47.13 29.12 -2.72
C ILE A 360 -46.64 30.22 -3.67
N LEU A 361 -45.86 29.85 -4.69
CA LEU A 361 -45.30 30.81 -5.65
C LEU A 361 -46.39 31.47 -6.49
N SER A 362 -47.41 30.72 -6.91
CA SER A 362 -48.58 31.29 -7.62
C SER A 362 -49.39 32.24 -6.72
N LEU A 363 -49.57 31.90 -5.44
CA LEU A 363 -50.27 32.75 -4.49
C LEU A 363 -49.50 34.04 -4.19
N LEU A 364 -48.16 33.96 -4.09
CA LEU A 364 -47.29 35.15 -3.95
C LEU A 364 -47.38 36.07 -5.18
N ILE A 365 -47.39 35.50 -6.39
CA ILE A 365 -47.58 36.31 -7.61
C ILE A 365 -48.93 37.02 -7.58
N LEU A 366 -49.99 36.29 -7.24
CA LEU A 366 -51.35 36.83 -7.26
C LEU A 366 -51.53 37.94 -6.21
N THR A 367 -51.03 37.73 -4.99
CA THR A 367 -51.04 38.76 -3.94
C THR A 367 -50.22 39.99 -4.34
N THR A 368 -49.09 39.81 -5.01
CA THR A 368 -48.27 40.91 -5.52
C THR A 368 -49.00 41.72 -6.60
N ILE A 369 -49.71 41.06 -7.52
CA ILE A 369 -50.53 41.71 -8.54
C ILE A 369 -51.66 42.51 -7.91
N VAL A 370 -52.36 41.95 -6.92
CA VAL A 370 -53.42 42.65 -6.18
C VAL A 370 -52.86 43.90 -5.51
N MET A 371 -51.77 43.77 -4.73
CA MET A 371 -51.09 44.90 -4.07
C MET A 371 -50.71 46.01 -5.06
N TYR A 372 -50.10 45.65 -6.18
CA TYR A 372 -49.67 46.61 -7.20
C TYR A 372 -50.87 47.29 -7.89
N SER A 373 -51.96 46.57 -8.11
CA SER A 373 -53.17 47.10 -8.75
C SER A 373 -53.93 48.06 -7.81
N THR A 374 -54.06 47.73 -6.52
CA THR A 374 -54.78 48.55 -5.54
C THR A 374 -54.03 49.84 -5.21
N ASN A 375 -52.70 49.77 -5.10
CA ASN A 375 -51.86 50.93 -4.78
C ASN A 375 -51.24 51.61 -6.01
N ARG A 376 -51.82 51.39 -7.19
CA ARG A 376 -51.29 51.90 -8.47
C ARG A 376 -51.12 53.41 -8.50
N SER A 377 -51.98 54.18 -7.82
CA SER A 377 -51.85 55.64 -7.72
C SER A 377 -50.66 56.07 -6.88
N HIS A 378 -50.40 55.37 -5.77
CA HIS A 378 -49.26 55.61 -4.88
C HIS A 378 -47.93 55.25 -5.56
N PHE A 379 -47.88 54.11 -6.25
CA PHE A 379 -46.67 53.67 -6.96
C PHE A 379 -46.41 54.43 -8.26
N LYS A 380 -47.42 55.05 -8.88
CA LYS A 380 -47.22 56.00 -10.00
C LYS A 380 -46.56 57.31 -9.56
N ALA A 381 -46.76 57.70 -8.29
CA ALA A 381 -46.20 58.92 -7.74
C ALA A 381 -44.75 58.78 -7.25
N LEU A 382 -44.23 57.54 -7.16
CA LEU A 382 -42.82 57.27 -6.89
C LEU A 382 -42.03 57.26 -8.22
N PRO A 383 -41.10 58.21 -8.44
CA PRO A 383 -40.19 58.15 -9.57
C PRO A 383 -39.30 56.91 -9.45
N ARG A 384 -39.20 56.15 -10.54
CA ARG A 384 -38.75 54.75 -10.53
C ARG A 384 -37.23 54.55 -10.38
N ASP A 385 -36.42 55.62 -10.46
CA ASP A 385 -34.97 55.55 -10.46
C ASP A 385 -34.34 56.61 -9.55
N VAL A 386 -33.78 56.20 -8.40
CA VAL A 386 -33.02 57.06 -7.48
C VAL A 386 -31.57 56.59 -7.40
N ASP A 387 -30.90 56.53 -8.55
CA ASP A 387 -29.54 55.98 -8.62
C ASP A 387 -28.44 57.07 -8.63
N THR A 388 -28.80 58.37 -8.70
CA THR A 388 -27.82 59.47 -8.76
C THR A 388 -28.13 60.61 -7.80
N LEU A 389 -27.09 61.36 -7.42
CA LEU A 389 -27.23 62.59 -6.61
C LEU A 389 -28.12 63.63 -7.33
N ALA A 390 -28.08 63.68 -8.66
CA ALA A 390 -28.96 64.52 -9.46
C ALA A 390 -30.44 64.13 -9.31
N SER A 391 -30.74 62.82 -9.23
CA SER A 391 -32.09 62.32 -8.92
C SER A 391 -32.54 62.75 -7.52
N THR A 392 -31.63 62.78 -6.53
CA THR A 392 -31.95 63.31 -5.19
C THR A 392 -32.22 64.82 -5.18
N LEU A 393 -31.51 65.59 -6.02
CA LEU A 393 -31.75 67.03 -6.18
C LEU A 393 -33.07 67.33 -6.87
N ALA A 394 -33.53 66.47 -7.79
CA ALA A 394 -34.84 66.63 -8.42
C ALA A 394 -35.99 66.58 -7.39
N PHE A 395 -35.86 65.81 -6.31
CA PHE A 395 -36.83 65.78 -5.20
C PHE A 395 -36.84 67.05 -4.33
N ILE A 396 -35.78 67.86 -4.40
CA ILE A 396 -35.61 69.09 -3.62
C ILE A 396 -35.86 70.33 -4.48
N HIS A 397 -35.66 70.25 -5.80
CA HIS A 397 -35.71 71.40 -6.70
C HIS A 397 -37.06 72.14 -6.68
N GLY A 398 -38.17 71.44 -6.47
CA GLY A 398 -39.49 72.07 -6.34
C GLY A 398 -39.79 72.63 -4.95
N SER A 399 -38.93 72.34 -3.96
CA SER A 399 -39.16 72.69 -2.55
C SER A 399 -38.61 74.09 -2.24
N ASP A 400 -39.37 75.11 -2.62
CA ASP A 400 -38.93 76.48 -2.49
C ASP A 400 -38.61 76.86 -1.03
N LYS A 401 -39.38 76.36 -0.05
CA LYS A 401 -39.11 76.65 1.37
C LYS A 401 -37.84 75.97 1.88
N LEU A 402 -37.52 74.78 1.38
CA LEU A 402 -36.28 74.08 1.73
C LEU A 402 -35.08 74.76 1.07
N LEU A 403 -35.23 75.24 -0.17
CA LEU A 403 -34.23 76.01 -0.88
C LEU A 403 -33.96 77.37 -0.21
N ASP A 404 -35.01 78.11 0.17
CA ASP A 404 -34.90 79.36 0.93
C ASP A 404 -34.22 79.13 2.28
N TRP A 405 -34.62 78.08 3.02
CA TRP A 405 -33.98 77.71 4.28
C TRP A 405 -32.49 77.35 4.09
N ALA A 406 -32.14 76.65 3.02
CA ALA A 406 -30.77 76.32 2.70
C ALA A 406 -29.93 77.56 2.31
N GLN A 407 -30.51 78.50 1.56
CA GLN A 407 -29.87 79.77 1.20
C GLN A 407 -29.66 80.68 2.42
N ASP A 408 -30.65 80.78 3.31
CA ASP A 408 -30.52 81.51 4.58
C ASP A 408 -29.45 80.87 5.49
N GLY A 409 -29.34 79.54 5.47
CA GLY A 409 -28.29 78.80 6.18
C GLY A 409 -26.87 78.99 5.61
N ALA A 410 -26.74 79.19 4.28
CA ALA A 410 -25.46 79.27 3.59
C ALA A 410 -24.65 80.56 3.87
N SER A 411 -25.31 81.62 4.36
CA SER A 411 -24.63 82.86 4.78
C SER A 411 -24.00 82.79 6.19
N THR A 412 -24.18 81.68 6.91
CA THR A 412 -23.54 81.44 8.21
C THR A 412 -22.61 80.23 8.14
N LYS A 413 -21.42 80.40 8.73
CA LYS A 413 -20.26 79.47 8.80
C LYS A 413 -20.62 77.97 8.77
N PRO A 414 -19.73 77.11 8.21
CA PRO A 414 -19.99 75.70 7.91
C PRO A 414 -20.79 74.95 8.98
N TRP A 415 -21.81 74.22 8.52
CA TRP A 415 -22.87 73.54 9.27
C TRP A 415 -22.40 72.72 10.49
N TYR A 416 -21.15 72.24 10.52
CA TYR A 416 -20.59 71.53 11.67
C TYR A 416 -20.22 72.43 12.86
N LYS A 417 -20.09 73.75 12.69
CA LYS A 417 -19.82 74.70 13.80
C LYS A 417 -21.10 75.18 14.52
N LEU A 418 -22.29 75.00 13.94
CA LEU A 418 -23.58 75.31 14.58
C LEU A 418 -23.92 74.39 15.77
N ARG A 419 -23.20 73.27 15.93
CA ARG A 419 -23.32 72.40 17.11
C ARG A 419 -22.56 72.92 18.34
N SER A 420 -21.72 73.95 18.19
CA SER A 420 -20.92 74.53 19.28
C SER A 420 -21.51 75.85 19.82
N ARG A 421 -22.32 75.70 20.88
CA ARG A 421 -22.65 76.65 21.97
C ARG A 421 -23.22 78.07 21.65
N LYS A 422 -24.36 78.33 22.34
CA LYS A 422 -24.88 79.62 22.86
C LYS A 422 -25.73 80.54 21.97
N ASN A 423 -26.67 80.02 21.19
CA ASN A 423 -27.86 80.81 20.80
C ASN A 423 -29.16 80.03 21.08
N LYS A 424 -29.92 80.45 22.11
CA LYS A 424 -31.18 79.81 22.51
C LYS A 424 -32.29 79.98 21.45
N LEU A 425 -32.26 81.06 20.68
CA LEU A 425 -33.27 81.36 19.64
C LEU A 425 -33.21 80.38 18.45
N ALA A 426 -32.01 80.15 17.88
CA ALA A 426 -31.83 79.26 16.73
C ALA A 426 -32.20 77.80 17.02
N ARG A 427 -32.00 77.35 18.26
CA ARG A 427 -32.36 75.99 18.71
C ARG A 427 -33.87 75.80 18.93
N GLN A 428 -34.62 76.88 19.08
CA GLN A 428 -36.09 76.85 19.20
C GLN A 428 -36.77 76.86 17.82
N GLN A 429 -36.18 77.54 16.83
CA GLN A 429 -36.63 77.51 15.43
C GLN A 429 -36.30 76.16 14.75
N SER A 430 -35.12 75.58 14.96
CA SER A 430 -34.77 74.28 14.34
C SER A 430 -35.54 73.07 14.90
N LYS A 431 -36.16 73.20 16.09
CA LYS A 431 -37.03 72.17 16.66
C LYS A 431 -38.44 72.14 16.05
N ARG A 432 -38.81 73.13 15.22
CA ARG A 432 -40.16 73.25 14.65
C ARG A 432 -40.27 72.81 13.18
N LEU A 433 -39.15 72.63 12.48
CA LEU A 433 -39.11 72.27 11.06
C LEU A 433 -38.70 70.81 10.90
N MET A 434 -39.54 70.01 10.24
CA MET A 434 -39.25 68.62 9.86
C MET A 434 -39.28 68.51 8.34
N ALA A 435 -38.43 67.66 7.76
CA ALA A 435 -38.54 67.32 6.35
C ALA A 435 -39.51 66.14 6.18
N GLN A 436 -40.48 66.26 5.30
CA GLN A 436 -41.41 65.20 4.94
C GLN A 436 -41.29 64.92 3.44
N MET A 437 -41.27 63.62 3.08
CA MET A 437 -41.38 63.19 1.69
C MET A 437 -42.85 62.93 1.36
N GLY A 438 -43.37 63.57 0.32
CA GLY A 438 -44.77 63.48 -0.06
C GLY A 438 -45.23 64.59 -0.99
N PRO A 439 -46.54 64.71 -1.23
CA PRO A 439 -47.09 65.80 -2.02
C PRO A 439 -47.04 67.12 -1.23
N PHE A 440 -46.65 68.21 -1.88
CA PHE A 440 -46.64 69.56 -1.35
C PHE A 440 -47.01 70.57 -2.46
N LYS A 441 -47.22 71.84 -2.10
CA LYS A 441 -47.50 72.91 -3.08
C LYS A 441 -46.28 73.81 -3.25
N ASP A 442 -45.90 74.07 -4.50
CA ASP A 442 -44.85 75.04 -4.85
C ASP A 442 -45.31 76.49 -4.61
N GLN A 443 -44.41 77.47 -4.76
CA GLN A 443 -44.76 78.90 -4.60
C GLN A 443 -45.84 79.39 -5.59
N ASP A 444 -45.98 78.72 -6.74
CA ASP A 444 -46.99 79.00 -7.76
C ASP A 444 -48.34 78.31 -7.49
N GLY A 445 -48.42 77.47 -6.44
CA GLY A 445 -49.62 76.78 -5.97
C GLY A 445 -49.89 75.43 -6.66
N ASN A 446 -48.99 74.94 -7.50
CA ASN A 446 -49.10 73.65 -8.18
C ASN A 446 -48.74 72.50 -7.24
N ASP A 447 -49.33 71.34 -7.48
CA ASP A 447 -49.04 70.14 -6.69
C ASP A 447 -47.74 69.48 -7.19
N ALA A 448 -46.73 69.47 -6.32
CA ALA A 448 -45.44 68.80 -6.52
C ALA A 448 -45.30 67.61 -5.56
N TRP A 449 -44.43 66.65 -5.88
CA TRP A 449 -44.12 65.51 -5.00
C TRP A 449 -42.61 65.42 -4.78
N GLY A 450 -42.18 65.42 -3.53
CA GLY A 450 -40.75 65.47 -3.20
C GLY A 450 -40.52 65.65 -1.71
N ILE A 451 -39.39 66.25 -1.34
CA ILE A 451 -39.01 66.48 0.06
C ILE A 451 -39.22 67.96 0.39
N GLU A 452 -40.10 68.25 1.33
CA GLU A 452 -40.50 69.61 1.73
C GLU A 452 -40.35 69.83 3.25
N LEU A 453 -40.13 71.08 3.69
CA LEU A 453 -40.16 71.45 5.11
C LEU A 453 -41.60 71.67 5.60
N VAL A 454 -41.97 70.93 6.64
CA VAL A 454 -43.29 70.99 7.30
C VAL A 454 -43.11 71.37 8.76
N GLU A 455 -43.99 72.23 9.28
CA GLU A 455 -44.03 72.51 10.72
C GLU A 455 -44.61 71.33 11.49
N SER A 456 -43.97 70.91 12.58
CA SER A 456 -44.45 69.75 13.34
C SER A 456 -45.83 70.06 13.97
N LYS A 457 -46.90 69.48 13.42
CA LYS A 457 -48.20 69.43 14.10
C LYS A 457 -48.05 68.51 15.31
N ARG A 458 -48.14 69.06 16.54
CA ARG A 458 -48.31 68.24 17.75
C ARG A 458 -49.70 67.60 17.68
N ILE A 459 -49.77 66.28 17.53
CA ILE A 459 -51.03 65.54 17.62
C ILE A 459 -50.84 64.38 18.58
N ALA A 460 -51.73 64.35 19.57
CA ALA A 460 -51.81 63.40 20.68
C ALA A 460 -52.18 62.00 20.19
N HIS A 461 -51.61 60.99 20.84
CA HIS A 461 -51.97 59.59 20.68
C HIS A 461 -53.36 59.32 21.27
N ASP A 462 -54.28 58.80 20.47
CA ASP A 462 -55.31 57.89 20.95
C ASP A 462 -55.26 56.63 20.09
N HIS A 463 -54.90 55.53 20.74
CA HIS A 463 -54.99 54.17 20.24
C HIS A 463 -56.33 53.60 20.71
N GLU A 464 -57.18 53.19 19.79
CA GLU A 464 -58.25 52.23 20.09
C GLU A 464 -58.17 51.14 19.02
N GLY A 465 -57.70 49.98 19.46
CA GLY A 465 -57.76 48.75 18.69
C GLY A 465 -59.00 47.98 19.11
N ASP A 466 -59.49 47.12 18.23
CA ASP A 466 -60.34 46.02 18.62
C ASP A 466 -59.87 44.72 17.98
N GLN A 467 -59.66 43.77 18.87
CA GLN A 467 -59.48 42.35 18.66
C GLN A 467 -60.83 41.68 18.35
N GLU A 468 -60.73 40.37 18.08
CA GLU A 468 -61.78 39.35 18.24
C GLU A 468 -62.64 39.11 16.97
N SER A 469 -62.88 37.87 16.52
CA SER A 469 -62.94 36.61 17.24
C SER A 469 -62.71 35.42 16.29
N ALA A 470 -62.02 34.41 16.80
CA ALA A 470 -61.99 33.07 16.25
C ALA A 470 -63.26 32.30 16.66
N ARG A 471 -63.98 31.71 15.68
CA ARG A 471 -64.71 30.45 15.85
C ARG A 471 -64.83 29.73 14.50
N LYS A 472 -64.16 28.58 14.45
CA LYS A 472 -64.26 27.45 13.50
C LYS A 472 -65.72 27.00 13.23
N PRO A 473 -66.03 26.20 12.19
CA PRO A 473 -65.21 25.17 11.53
C PRO A 473 -64.31 25.64 10.40
#